data_AF-A0A353NPK9-F1
#
_entry.id   AF-A0A353NPK9-F1
#
_cell.length_a   1.000
_cell.length_b   1.000
_cell.length_c   1.000
_cell.angle_alpha   90.00
_cell.angle_beta   90.00
_cell.angle_gamma   90.00
#
_symmetry.space_group_name_H-M   'P 1'
#
loop_
_entity.id
_entity.type
_entity.pdbx_description
1 polymer ?
#
loop_
_entity_poly.entity_id
_entity_poly.type
_entity_poly.pdbx_seq_one_letter_code
_entity_poly.pdbx_strand_id
1 'polypeptide(L)'
;MGKKITLSVIKADVGGYVGHTNVHPELLEIAREKLSDHPLLIDSYVAHVGDDIDLIMTHDTGRNNGEVHQLAWDIFLECTEAAKKLKLYGAGQDLLGDAFSGNIKGLGPGIAEMEVEERKSEPVIVFMADKTEPGAWNLPLYKMFADP
;
A
#
# COMPACT_ATOMS: atom_id res chain seq x y z
N MET A 1 2.04 8.36 28.83
CA MET A 1 2.45 7.39 27.80
C MET A 1 1.79 7.80 26.51
N GLY A 2 2.55 7.92 25.43
CA GLY A 2 2.07 8.27 24.10
C GLY A 2 1.07 7.22 23.59
N LYS A 3 0.21 7.64 22.66
CA LYS A 3 -0.70 6.72 21.97
C LYS A 3 0.14 5.80 21.08
N LYS A 4 -0.11 4.49 21.12
CA LYS A 4 0.45 3.57 20.14
C LYS A 4 -0.25 3.78 18.81
N ILE A 5 0.53 3.95 17.75
CA ILE A 5 0.01 4.09 16.39
C ILE A 5 0.79 3.17 15.45
N THR A 6 0.06 2.62 14.48
CA THR A 6 0.63 1.82 13.41
C THR A 6 0.52 2.60 12.12
N LEU A 7 1.65 2.72 11.41
CA LEU A 7 1.70 3.20 10.04
C LEU A 7 1.89 1.99 9.13
N SER A 8 0.94 1.77 8.24
CA SER A 8 0.94 0.67 7.28
C SER A 8 0.88 1.20 5.87
N VAL A 9 1.84 0.76 5.04
CA VAL A 9 1.88 1.03 3.61
C VAL A 9 1.73 -0.30 2.90
N ILE A 10 0.61 -0.47 2.20
CA ILE A 10 0.29 -1.68 1.44
C ILE A 10 0.14 -1.28 -0.02
N LYS A 11 0.86 -1.97 -0.92
CA LYS A 11 0.95 -1.59 -2.34
C LYS A 11 0.71 -2.76 -3.27
N ALA A 12 0.15 -2.49 -4.45
CA ALA A 12 -0.03 -3.49 -5.51
C ALA A 12 -0.15 -2.85 -6.90
N ASP A 13 0.34 -3.55 -7.93
CA ASP A 13 -0.06 -3.34 -9.33
C ASP A 13 -1.36 -4.10 -9.62
N VAL A 14 -2.41 -3.33 -9.91
CA VAL A 14 -3.75 -3.84 -10.26
C VAL A 14 -4.15 -3.52 -11.70
N GLY A 15 -3.25 -2.92 -12.49
CA GLY A 15 -3.44 -2.60 -13.90
C GLY A 15 -2.86 -1.25 -14.31
N GLY A 16 -2.03 -1.24 -15.36
CA GLY A 16 -1.30 -0.07 -15.83
C GLY A 16 -1.89 0.66 -17.05
N TYR A 17 -1.57 1.95 -17.14
CA TYR A 17 -2.11 2.95 -18.06
C TYR A 17 -1.01 3.93 -18.56
N VAL A 18 -0.46 3.81 -19.78
CA VAL A 18 -0.54 2.69 -20.73
C VAL A 18 0.62 1.70 -20.51
N GLY A 19 0.36 0.41 -20.64
CA GLY A 19 1.35 -0.61 -20.28
C GLY A 19 1.75 -0.46 -18.80
N HIS A 20 3.02 -0.69 -18.49
CA HIS A 20 3.57 -0.58 -17.14
C HIS A 20 4.12 0.82 -16.79
N THR A 21 3.36 1.87 -17.13
CA THR A 21 3.85 3.26 -17.06
C THR A 21 3.24 4.05 -15.90
N ASN A 22 1.94 3.89 -15.66
CA ASN A 22 1.19 4.71 -14.72
C ASN A 22 -0.08 3.99 -14.25
N VAL A 23 -0.79 4.55 -13.26
CA VAL A 23 -2.12 4.10 -12.81
C VAL A 23 -3.20 4.96 -13.46
N HIS A 24 -4.32 4.35 -13.85
CA HIS A 24 -5.49 5.11 -14.34
C HIS A 24 -6.16 5.88 -13.18
N PRO A 25 -6.51 7.18 -13.35
CA PRO A 25 -7.08 7.99 -12.25
C PRO A 25 -8.30 7.40 -11.57
N GLU A 26 -9.17 6.69 -12.30
CA GLU A 26 -10.34 6.01 -11.76
C GLU A 26 -9.98 4.97 -10.67
N LEU A 27 -8.84 4.28 -10.79
CA LEU A 27 -8.42 3.32 -9.76
C LEU A 27 -8.00 4.03 -8.47
N LEU A 28 -7.35 5.19 -8.59
CA LEU A 28 -6.96 6.01 -7.45
C LEU A 28 -8.19 6.59 -6.73
N GLU A 29 -9.21 7.02 -7.48
CA GLU A 29 -10.48 7.49 -6.91
C GLU A 29 -11.20 6.37 -6.16
N ILE A 30 -11.29 5.16 -6.73
CA ILE A 30 -11.86 3.99 -6.04
C ILE A 30 -11.14 3.75 -4.71
N ALA A 31 -9.80 3.72 -4.72
CA ALA A 31 -9.03 3.52 -3.50
C ALA A 31 -9.25 4.64 -2.47
N ARG A 32 -9.32 5.91 -2.89
CA ARG A 32 -9.58 7.06 -2.01
C ARG A 32 -10.95 6.98 -1.37
N GLU A 33 -11.99 6.70 -2.16
CA GLU A 33 -13.37 6.60 -1.67
C GLU A 33 -13.53 5.49 -0.64
N LYS A 34 -12.85 4.36 -0.80
CA LYS A 34 -12.92 3.24 0.15
C LYS A 34 -12.17 3.48 1.45
N LEU A 35 -11.09 4.25 1.42
CA LEU A 35 -10.33 4.57 2.62
C LEU A 35 -10.90 5.78 3.36
N SER A 36 -11.57 6.70 2.67
CA SER A 36 -12.16 7.90 3.26
C SER A 36 -13.09 7.55 4.41
N ASP A 37 -12.79 8.08 5.60
CA ASP A 37 -13.58 7.91 6.83
C ASP A 37 -13.83 6.43 7.21
N HIS A 38 -12.97 5.50 6.76
CA HIS A 38 -13.15 4.08 7.08
C HIS A 38 -12.95 3.83 8.59
N PRO A 39 -13.90 3.16 9.29
CA PRO A 39 -13.90 3.07 10.75
C PRO A 39 -12.73 2.28 11.36
N LEU A 40 -12.00 1.50 10.55
CA LEU A 40 -10.78 0.80 10.98
C LEU A 40 -9.54 1.71 11.04
N LEU A 41 -9.61 2.88 10.41
CA LEU A 41 -8.46 3.76 10.21
C LEU A 41 -8.63 5.05 11.01
N ILE A 42 -7.50 5.61 11.43
CA ILE A 42 -7.41 6.96 12.00
C ILE A 42 -7.34 7.97 10.85
N ASP A 43 -6.50 7.71 9.86
CA ASP A 43 -6.32 8.54 8.67
C ASP A 43 -5.70 7.71 7.53
N SER A 44 -5.79 8.21 6.30
CA SER A 44 -5.28 7.54 5.11
C SER A 44 -4.87 8.49 3.98
N TYR A 45 -4.00 8.01 3.10
CA TYR A 45 -3.61 8.67 1.87
C TYR A 45 -3.36 7.65 0.75
N VAL A 46 -3.79 7.97 -0.47
CA VAL A 46 -3.57 7.13 -1.66
C VAL A 46 -2.57 7.81 -2.57
N ALA A 47 -1.47 7.12 -2.84
CA ALA A 47 -0.43 7.54 -3.76
C ALA A 47 -0.22 6.48 -4.86
N HIS A 48 0.70 6.76 -5.77
CA HIS A 48 1.23 5.77 -6.71
C HIS A 48 2.63 6.20 -7.16
N VAL A 49 3.44 5.22 -7.55
CA VAL A 49 4.66 5.43 -8.33
C VAL A 49 4.64 4.44 -9.47
N GLY A 50 4.72 4.94 -10.71
CA GLY A 50 4.48 4.08 -11.87
C GLY A 50 3.08 3.49 -11.86
N ASP A 51 2.98 2.18 -12.12
CA ASP A 51 1.75 1.37 -12.14
C ASP A 51 1.35 0.76 -10.79
N ASP A 52 2.09 1.07 -9.73
CA ASP A 52 1.79 0.60 -8.38
C ASP A 52 0.93 1.60 -7.60
N ILE A 53 -0.19 1.13 -7.03
CA ILE A 53 -0.99 1.91 -6.08
C ILE A 53 -0.46 1.67 -4.66
N ASP A 54 -0.28 2.74 -3.89
CA ASP A 54 0.15 2.71 -2.49
C ASP A 54 -0.98 3.21 -1.57
N LEU A 55 -1.45 2.32 -0.70
CA LEU A 55 -2.42 2.63 0.37
C LEU A 55 -1.63 2.92 1.65
N ILE A 56 -1.53 4.19 2.02
CA ILE A 56 -0.85 4.65 3.24
C ILE A 56 -1.91 4.87 4.31
N MET A 57 -1.85 4.10 5.39
CA MET A 57 -2.90 4.03 6.40
C MET A 57 -2.31 4.18 7.80
N THR A 58 -3.02 4.89 8.68
CA THR A 58 -2.73 4.93 10.11
C THR A 58 -3.88 4.32 10.91
N HIS A 59 -3.56 3.51 11.92
CA HIS A 59 -4.53 2.82 12.78
C HIS A 59 -3.89 2.44 14.11
N ASP A 60 -4.68 1.96 15.08
CA ASP A 60 -4.19 1.54 16.41
C ASP A 60 -4.38 0.04 16.68
N THR A 61 -4.50 -0.76 15.61
CA THR A 61 -4.77 -2.21 15.67
C THR A 61 -3.53 -3.10 15.55
N GLY A 62 -2.33 -2.51 15.49
CA GLY A 62 -1.04 -3.21 15.44
C GLY A 62 -0.66 -3.75 14.05
N ARG A 63 0.58 -4.23 13.93
CA ARG A 63 1.14 -4.79 12.67
C ARG A 63 0.52 -6.13 12.32
N ASN A 64 0.43 -6.45 11.02
CA ASN A 64 -0.17 -7.68 10.50
C ASN A 64 -1.63 -7.90 10.95
N ASN A 65 -2.38 -6.81 11.11
CA ASN A 65 -3.78 -6.89 11.50
C ASN A 65 -4.64 -7.41 10.33
N GLY A 66 -5.38 -8.50 10.54
CA GLY A 66 -6.14 -9.13 9.46
C GLY A 66 -7.22 -8.25 8.83
N GLU A 67 -7.86 -7.36 9.61
CA GLU A 67 -8.92 -6.48 9.11
C GLU A 67 -8.35 -5.36 8.22
N VAL A 68 -7.22 -4.76 8.60
CA VAL A 68 -6.52 -3.74 7.79
C VAL A 68 -5.99 -4.35 6.49
N HIS A 69 -5.44 -5.56 6.56
CA HIS A 69 -4.98 -6.26 5.37
C HIS A 69 -6.14 -6.70 4.47
N GLN A 70 -7.28 -7.12 5.04
CA GLN A 70 -8.48 -7.45 4.26
C GLN A 70 -9.02 -6.21 3.55
N LEU A 71 -9.07 -5.07 4.25
CA LEU A 71 -9.48 -3.79 3.66
C LEU A 71 -8.64 -3.45 2.42
N ALA A 72 -7.30 -3.50 2.53
CA ALA A 72 -6.42 -3.25 1.39
C ALA A 72 -6.65 -4.25 0.25
N TRP A 73 -6.80 -5.54 0.57
CA TRP A 73 -7.08 -6.58 -0.42
C TRP A 73 -8.38 -6.33 -1.19
N ASP A 74 -9.46 -5.99 -0.47
CA ASP A 74 -10.77 -5.72 -1.07
C ASP A 74 -10.74 -4.49 -1.99
N ILE A 75 -9.99 -3.45 -1.60
CA ILE A 75 -9.75 -2.27 -2.44
C ILE A 75 -9.04 -2.66 -3.73
N PHE A 76 -7.98 -3.47 -3.66
CA PHE A 76 -7.26 -3.92 -4.85
C PHE A 76 -8.10 -4.81 -5.76
N LEU A 77 -8.99 -5.65 -5.21
CA LEU A 77 -9.95 -6.42 -5.99
C LEU A 77 -10.92 -5.48 -6.75
N GLU A 78 -11.45 -4.46 -6.09
CA GLU A 78 -12.37 -3.51 -6.73
C GLU A 78 -11.67 -2.68 -7.82
N CYS A 79 -10.43 -2.24 -7.56
CA CYS A 79 -9.60 -1.59 -8.58
C CYS A 79 -9.33 -2.52 -9.76
N THR A 80 -9.08 -3.81 -9.50
CA THR A 80 -8.88 -4.83 -10.54
C THR A 80 -10.13 -5.00 -11.41
N GLU A 81 -11.33 -4.96 -10.83
CA GLU A 81 -12.57 -5.04 -11.59
C GLU A 81 -12.78 -3.81 -12.50
N ALA A 82 -12.43 -2.61 -12.03
CA ALA A 82 -12.42 -1.42 -12.87
C ALA A 82 -11.35 -1.51 -13.97
N ALA A 83 -10.13 -1.96 -13.65
CA ALA A 83 -9.05 -2.17 -14.60
C ALA A 83 -9.45 -3.14 -15.72
N LYS A 84 -10.14 -4.24 -15.38
CA LYS A 84 -10.70 -5.20 -16.36
C LYS A 84 -11.72 -4.55 -17.28
N LYS A 85 -12.65 -3.75 -16.76
CA LYS A 85 -13.67 -3.04 -17.57
C LYS A 85 -13.03 -2.07 -18.56
N LEU A 86 -12.01 -1.35 -18.10
CA LEU A 86 -11.23 -0.41 -18.91
C LEU A 86 -10.19 -1.09 -19.82
N LYS A 87 -10.00 -2.41 -19.67
CA LYS A 87 -8.98 -3.22 -20.38
C LYS A 87 -7.56 -2.66 -20.20
N LEU A 88 -7.24 -2.24 -18.98
CA LEU A 88 -5.90 -1.81 -18.61
C LEU A 88 -4.91 -2.98 -18.73
N TYR A 89 -3.64 -2.66 -18.96
CA TYR A 89 -2.61 -3.67 -19.15
C TYR A 89 -2.28 -4.32 -17.80
N GLY A 90 -2.20 -5.66 -17.74
CA GLY A 90 -1.89 -6.35 -16.48
C GLY A 90 -2.96 -6.21 -15.39
N ALA A 91 -4.25 -6.14 -15.75
CA ALA A 91 -5.33 -6.03 -14.76
C ALA A 91 -5.27 -7.16 -13.71
N GLY A 92 -5.06 -6.80 -12.44
CA GLY A 92 -4.89 -7.72 -11.31
C GLY A 92 -3.51 -8.40 -11.22
N GLN A 93 -2.46 -7.78 -11.76
CA GLN A 93 -1.12 -8.38 -11.87
C GLN A 93 -0.57 -8.94 -10.55
N ASP A 94 -0.68 -8.19 -9.47
CA ASP A 94 -0.13 -8.57 -8.16
C ASP A 94 -1.12 -9.37 -7.30
N LEU A 95 -2.30 -9.74 -7.80
CA LEU A 95 -3.27 -10.54 -7.04
C LEU A 95 -3.08 -12.02 -7.37
N LEU A 96 -2.06 -12.63 -6.76
CA LEU A 96 -1.59 -13.99 -7.07
C LEU A 96 -2.38 -15.11 -6.37
N GLY A 97 -3.18 -14.76 -5.35
CA GLY A 97 -4.03 -15.69 -4.61
C GLY A 97 -5.52 -15.52 -4.95
N ASP A 98 -6.25 -16.64 -5.03
CA ASP A 98 -7.69 -16.64 -5.30
C ASP A 98 -8.53 -16.14 -4.11
N ALA A 99 -7.99 -16.21 -2.89
CA ALA A 99 -8.69 -15.84 -1.67
C ALA A 99 -7.72 -15.30 -0.61
N PHE A 100 -8.20 -14.33 0.17
CA PHE A 100 -7.47 -13.79 1.31
C PHE A 100 -7.29 -14.85 2.41
N SER A 101 -6.07 -14.98 2.94
CA SER A 101 -5.71 -15.99 3.96
C SER A 101 -5.19 -15.34 5.25
N GLY A 102 -5.97 -14.42 5.83
CA GLY A 102 -5.70 -13.79 7.12
C GLY A 102 -4.68 -12.66 7.09
N ASN A 103 -3.72 -12.66 6.18
CA ASN A 103 -2.89 -11.51 5.83
C ASN A 103 -2.45 -11.58 4.35
N ILE A 104 -2.00 -10.44 3.83
CA ILE A 104 -1.60 -10.26 2.42
C ILE A 104 -0.24 -10.90 2.07
N LYS A 105 0.59 -11.28 3.05
CA LYS A 105 1.95 -11.75 2.75
C LYS A 105 1.92 -13.02 1.91
N GLY A 106 2.60 -12.97 0.77
CA GLY A 106 2.63 -14.08 -0.18
C GLY A 106 1.45 -14.14 -1.14
N LEU A 107 0.48 -13.21 -1.05
CA LEU A 107 -0.61 -13.07 -2.01
C LEU A 107 -0.27 -12.12 -3.17
N GLY A 108 0.92 -11.50 -3.12
CA GLY A 108 1.49 -10.63 -4.14
C GLY A 108 1.71 -9.18 -3.69
N PRO A 109 0.75 -8.47 -3.05
CA PRO A 109 0.97 -7.10 -2.63
C PRO A 109 2.13 -6.92 -1.64
N GLY A 110 2.85 -5.80 -1.79
CA GLY A 110 3.96 -5.39 -0.93
C GLY A 110 3.47 -4.73 0.37
N ILE A 111 4.22 -4.91 1.45
CA ILE A 111 3.83 -4.45 2.79
C ILE A 111 5.03 -3.87 3.54
N ALA A 112 4.88 -2.67 4.08
CA ALA A 112 5.79 -2.07 5.05
C ALA A 112 5.00 -1.47 6.22
N GLU A 113 5.25 -1.95 7.44
CA GLU A 113 4.50 -1.52 8.63
C GLU A 113 5.40 -1.34 9.86
N MET A 114 5.10 -0.33 10.66
CA MET A 114 5.70 -0.14 11.98
C MET A 114 4.64 0.27 13.01
N GLU A 115 4.70 -0.30 14.20
CA GLU A 115 3.96 0.17 15.38
C GLU A 115 4.94 0.94 16.27
N VAL A 116 4.58 2.18 16.63
CA VAL A 116 5.41 3.07 17.45
C VAL A 116 4.59 3.73 18.55
N GLU A 117 5.26 4.13 19.63
CA GLU A 117 4.71 5.12 20.56
C GLU A 117 4.96 6.50 19.97
N GLU A 118 3.88 7.23 19.62
CA GLU A 118 3.99 8.53 18.95
C GLU A 118 4.78 9.53 19.81
N ARG A 119 5.82 10.13 19.23
CA ARG A 119 6.63 11.18 19.88
C ARG A 119 5.83 12.47 19.98
N LYS A 120 6.38 13.47 20.69
CA LYS A 120 5.80 14.83 20.75
C LYS A 120 5.59 15.45 19.36
N SER A 121 6.46 15.10 18.41
CA SER A 121 6.32 15.38 16.99
C SER A 121 6.84 14.15 16.24
N GLU A 122 6.02 13.58 15.38
CA GLU A 122 6.29 12.32 14.68
C GLU A 122 6.44 12.56 13.17
N PRO A 123 7.54 13.18 12.70
CA PRO A 123 7.80 13.28 11.27
C PRO A 123 8.18 11.91 10.70
N VAL A 124 7.52 11.53 9.61
CA VAL A 124 7.76 10.30 8.86
C VAL A 124 7.90 10.60 7.37
N ILE A 125 8.65 9.76 6.66
CA ILE A 125 8.80 9.80 5.19
C ILE A 125 8.50 8.42 4.65
N VAL A 126 7.58 8.33 3.70
CA VAL A 126 7.26 7.09 2.98
C VAL A 126 7.93 7.14 1.61
N PHE A 127 8.79 6.16 1.32
CA PHE A 127 9.38 5.98 0.00
C PHE A 127 8.68 4.86 -0.74
N MET A 128 8.35 5.13 -2.00
CA MET A 128 7.69 4.21 -2.93
C MET A 128 8.53 4.17 -4.19
N ALA A 129 8.71 3.00 -4.80
CA ALA A 129 9.49 2.82 -6.01
C ALA A 129 8.86 1.76 -6.91
N ASP A 130 9.02 1.97 -8.22
CA ASP A 130 8.58 1.09 -9.28
C ASP A 130 9.80 0.66 -10.14
N LYS A 131 9.68 -0.47 -10.83
CA LYS A 131 10.68 -1.08 -11.73
C LYS A 131 12.00 -1.42 -11.06
N THR A 132 11.94 -1.77 -9.79
CA THR A 132 13.07 -2.24 -8.99
C THR A 132 12.61 -3.28 -7.97
N GLU A 133 13.56 -3.90 -7.28
CA GLU A 133 13.30 -4.85 -6.20
C GLU A 133 13.55 -4.24 -4.82
N PRO A 134 13.09 -4.88 -3.71
CA PRO A 134 13.30 -4.37 -2.35
C PRO A 134 14.78 -4.12 -2.01
N GLY A 135 15.70 -4.89 -2.60
CA GLY A 135 17.15 -4.73 -2.40
C GLY A 135 17.71 -3.38 -2.87
N ALA A 136 16.99 -2.63 -3.71
CA ALA A 136 17.41 -1.29 -4.11
C ALA A 136 17.48 -0.30 -2.94
N TRP A 137 16.78 -0.58 -1.84
CA TRP A 137 16.85 0.20 -0.62
C TRP A 137 18.09 -0.09 0.24
N ASN A 138 18.84 -1.17 -0.03
CA ASN A 138 20.00 -1.55 0.79
C ASN A 138 21.05 -0.43 0.86
N LEU A 139 21.41 0.16 -0.28
CA LEU A 139 22.41 1.24 -0.31
C LEU A 139 21.88 2.55 0.30
N PRO A 140 20.68 3.07 -0.05
CA PRO A 140 20.10 4.24 0.62
C PRO A 140 19.99 4.09 2.13
N LEU A 141 19.48 2.95 2.63
CA LEU A 141 19.34 2.70 4.06
C LEU A 141 20.70 2.62 4.76
N TYR A 142 21.67 1.92 4.17
CA TYR A 142 23.04 1.89 4.69
C TYR A 142 23.60 3.31 4.82
N LYS A 143 23.43 4.14 3.79
CA LYS A 143 23.91 5.52 3.81
C LYS A 143 23.23 6.36 4.88
N MET A 144 21.90 6.28 4.99
CA MET A 144 21.12 7.05 5.95
C MET A 144 21.48 6.74 7.41
N PHE A 145 21.84 5.49 7.71
CA PHE A 145 22.01 5.03 9.09
C PHE A 145 23.45 4.65 9.48
N ALA A 146 24.39 4.58 8.54
CA ALA A 146 25.75 4.08 8.80
C ALA A 146 26.89 4.74 8.00
N ASP A 147 26.63 5.70 7.09
CA ASP A 147 27.65 6.42 6.31
C ASP A 147 27.75 7.88 6.78
N PRO A 148 28.84 8.30 7.45
CA PRO A 148 28.97 9.62 8.08
C PRO A 148 29.31 10.78 7.13
#